data_AF-A0A7X7FLJ5-F1
#
_entry.id   AF-A0A7X7FLJ5-F1
#
_cell.length_a   1.000
_cell.length_b   1.000
_cell.length_c   1.000
_cell.angle_alpha   90.00
_cell.angle_beta   90.00
_cell.angle_gamma   90.00
#
_symmetry.space_group_name_H-M   'P 1'
#
loop_
_entity.id
_entity.type
_entity.pdbx_description
1 polymer ?
#
loop_
_entity_poly.entity_id
_entity_poly.type
_entity_poly.pdbx_seq_one_letter_code
_entity_poly.pdbx_strand_id
1 'polypeptide(L)'
;MLNRGKWSRYRLPKGSHTHDQAWYTEWPRTREVETERFLMDMHGLFYELPRLAYGGQIYGVTPVCRHMRIVPDFCSWRGMLVLAGNQVTACTGNDHLVGEPQSNLWFGKTDDLWGLGKPQGWGGPWRDTPVKPNNPSDPYLMTGFEHKCLHLVHRAAEPVNFTVEVDFLGNGMWAPYAQLTVDAAGYGHHEFPAGFSAHWVRLRADRPCVATAQFVYT
;
A
#
# COMPACT_ATOMS: atom_id res chain seq x y z
N MET A 1 7.70 -9.50 -6.56
CA MET A 1 8.65 -10.41 -5.91
C MET A 1 9.03 -11.53 -6.86
N LEU A 2 10.31 -11.89 -6.92
CA LEU A 2 10.79 -13.06 -7.66
C LEU A 2 10.91 -14.24 -6.70
N ASN A 3 10.25 -15.35 -6.99
CA ASN A 3 10.36 -16.58 -6.22
C ASN A 3 10.39 -17.79 -7.14
N ARG A 4 11.38 -18.68 -6.97
CA ARG A 4 11.59 -19.86 -7.83
C ARG A 4 11.53 -19.53 -9.34
N GLY A 5 12.11 -18.38 -9.74
CA GLY A 5 12.13 -17.94 -11.13
C GLY A 5 10.83 -17.32 -11.66
N LYS A 6 9.78 -17.19 -10.85
CA LYS A 6 8.51 -16.56 -11.22
C LYS A 6 8.34 -15.21 -10.54
N TRP A 7 7.91 -14.21 -11.32
CA TRP A 7 7.57 -12.89 -10.81
C TRP A 7 6.10 -12.83 -10.41
N SER A 8 5.84 -12.41 -9.18
CA SER A 8 4.51 -12.03 -8.69
C SER A 8 4.44 -10.52 -8.50
N ARG A 9 3.30 -9.92 -8.86
CA ARG A 9 3.03 -8.49 -8.74
C ARG A 9 1.97 -8.26 -7.67
N TYR A 10 2.25 -7.33 -6.78
CA TYR A 10 1.36 -6.85 -5.74
C TYR A 10 1.41 -5.33 -5.73
N ARG A 11 0.29 -4.69 -5.41
CA ARG A 11 0.17 -3.23 -5.34
C ARG A 11 0.02 -2.80 -3.90
N LEU A 12 0.70 -1.71 -3.55
CA LEU A 12 0.70 -1.13 -2.21
C LEU A 12 0.00 0.23 -2.25
N PRO A 13 -0.68 0.63 -1.16
CA PRO A 13 -1.21 1.97 -0.98
C PRO A 13 -0.10 3.02 -0.98
N LYS A 14 -0.47 4.22 -1.41
CA LYS A 14 0.34 5.41 -1.35
C LYS A 14 -0.02 6.17 -0.08
N GLY A 15 0.94 6.46 0.78
CA GLY A 15 0.71 7.26 1.99
C GLY A 15 0.62 8.76 1.70
N SER A 16 1.29 9.24 0.64
CA SER A 16 1.19 10.64 0.22
C SER A 16 1.39 10.83 -1.29
N HIS A 17 0.67 11.81 -1.88
CA HIS A 17 0.82 12.22 -3.28
C HIS A 17 2.13 12.96 -3.51
N THR A 18 2.69 13.54 -2.45
CA THR A 18 3.99 14.22 -2.50
C THR A 18 5.12 13.28 -2.92
N HIS A 19 4.91 11.96 -2.78
CA HIS A 19 5.89 10.95 -3.19
C HIS A 19 5.71 10.47 -4.64
N ASP A 20 4.67 10.92 -5.36
CA ASP A 20 4.44 10.55 -6.77
C ASP A 20 5.58 11.01 -7.70
N GLN A 21 6.36 12.01 -7.29
CA GLN A 21 7.53 12.55 -8.00
C GLN A 21 8.85 12.27 -7.28
N ALA A 22 8.79 11.63 -6.10
CA ALA A 22 9.94 11.34 -5.23
C ALA A 22 10.48 9.92 -5.44
N TRP A 23 10.25 9.33 -6.62
CA TRP A 23 10.56 7.93 -6.91
C TRP A 23 11.91 7.73 -7.61
N TYR A 24 12.88 8.63 -7.42
CA TYR A 24 14.24 8.36 -7.88
C TYR A 24 14.64 6.95 -7.42
N THR A 25 15.31 6.21 -8.30
CA THR A 25 15.62 4.77 -8.19
C THR A 25 16.23 4.34 -6.84
N GLU A 26 16.62 5.30 -6.03
CA GLU A 26 17.32 5.18 -4.77
C GLU A 26 16.48 5.50 -3.51
N TRP A 27 15.17 5.77 -3.54
CA TRP A 27 14.44 6.07 -2.27
C TRP A 27 13.55 4.95 -1.73
N PRO A 28 12.91 4.10 -2.55
CA PRO A 28 12.34 2.86 -2.02
C PRO A 28 13.44 1.99 -1.42
N ARG A 29 13.28 1.58 -0.17
CA ARG A 29 14.28 0.83 0.58
C ARG A 29 13.64 -0.33 1.30
N THR A 30 14.34 -1.45 1.33
CA THR A 30 14.01 -2.59 2.16
C THR A 30 15.26 -3.03 2.88
N ARG A 31 15.26 -3.02 4.21
CA ARG A 31 16.39 -3.39 5.05
C ARG A 31 15.92 -4.25 6.21
N GLU A 32 16.76 -5.20 6.59
CA GLU A 32 16.62 -5.86 7.88
C GLU A 32 17.00 -4.84 8.96
N VAL A 33 16.03 -4.49 9.83
CA VAL A 33 16.23 -3.52 10.92
C VAL A 33 16.36 -4.19 12.29
N GLU A 34 15.85 -5.41 12.40
CA GLU A 34 16.05 -6.31 13.53
C GLU A 34 16.14 -7.73 12.97
N THR A 35 16.66 -8.67 13.76
CA THR A 35 16.76 -10.07 13.33
C THR A 35 15.42 -10.59 12.83
N GLU A 36 15.38 -10.97 11.54
CA GLU A 36 14.21 -11.46 10.82
C GLU A 36 13.06 -10.47 10.58
N ARG A 37 13.23 -9.19 10.94
CA ARG A 37 12.28 -8.11 10.66
C ARG A 37 12.81 -7.18 9.59
N PHE A 38 12.14 -7.16 8.45
CA PHE A 38 12.45 -6.24 7.37
C PHE A 38 11.49 -5.04 7.42
N LEU A 39 12.07 -3.85 7.35
CA LEU A 39 11.33 -2.61 7.16
C LEU A 39 11.44 -2.21 5.69
N MET A 40 10.31 -1.87 5.08
CA MET A 40 10.23 -1.34 3.73
C MET A 40 9.60 0.05 3.75
N ASP A 41 10.28 1.04 3.22
CA ASP A 41 9.67 2.35 2.91
C ASP A 41 9.20 2.35 1.46
N MET A 42 7.91 2.60 1.28
CA MET A 42 7.34 2.80 -0.04
C MET A 42 6.25 3.88 -0.01
N HIS A 43 6.54 5.00 -0.69
CA HIS A 43 5.55 6.04 -1.03
C HIS A 43 4.93 6.75 0.20
N GLY A 44 5.73 6.94 1.25
CA GLY A 44 5.33 7.61 2.49
C GLY A 44 4.65 6.67 3.51
N LEU A 45 4.88 5.37 3.38
CA LEU A 45 4.41 4.34 4.30
C LEU A 45 5.57 3.39 4.60
N PHE A 46 5.80 3.16 5.89
CA PHE A 46 6.63 2.06 6.33
C PHE A 46 5.81 0.78 6.41
N TYR A 47 6.38 -0.32 5.95
CA TYR A 47 5.80 -1.66 5.98
C TYR A 47 6.76 -2.62 6.66
N GLU A 48 6.23 -3.46 7.55
CA GLU A 48 6.94 -4.62 8.04
C GLU A 48 6.76 -5.78 7.05
N LEU A 49 7.86 -6.47 6.78
CA LEU A 49 7.93 -7.64 5.92
C LEU A 49 8.59 -8.79 6.71
N PRO A 50 8.02 -10.01 6.69
CA PRO A 50 8.72 -11.17 7.20
C PRO A 50 9.88 -11.55 6.27
N ARG A 51 10.99 -12.04 6.84
CA ARG A 51 12.18 -12.52 6.11
C ARG A 51 11.88 -13.61 5.07
N LEU A 52 10.86 -14.43 5.33
CA LEU A 52 10.55 -15.61 4.52
C LEU A 52 9.22 -15.43 3.79
N ALA A 53 9.27 -15.49 2.45
CA ALA A 53 8.10 -15.83 1.65
C ALA A 53 7.79 -17.31 1.87
N TYR A 54 6.92 -17.62 2.82
CA TYR A 54 6.49 -18.99 3.07
C TYR A 54 5.73 -19.52 1.84
N GLY A 55 6.08 -20.69 1.35
CA GLY A 55 5.35 -21.36 0.27
C GLY A 55 5.33 -20.68 -1.11
N GLY A 56 6.16 -19.68 -1.37
CA GLY A 56 6.14 -18.99 -2.67
C GLY A 56 5.49 -17.60 -2.65
N GLN A 57 4.84 -17.23 -1.55
CA GLN A 57 3.89 -16.12 -1.49
C GLN A 57 4.30 -15.08 -0.46
N ILE A 58 3.87 -13.83 -0.69
CA ILE A 58 4.06 -12.75 0.26
C ILE A 58 2.94 -12.84 1.30
N TYR A 59 3.26 -13.49 2.41
CA TYR A 59 2.47 -13.43 3.61
C TYR A 59 2.94 -12.24 4.46
N GLY A 60 2.03 -11.56 5.16
CA GLY A 60 2.39 -10.69 6.28
C GLY A 60 2.95 -9.29 5.98
N VAL A 61 2.76 -8.72 4.77
CA VAL A 61 3.04 -7.26 4.61
C VAL A 61 2.06 -6.49 5.48
N THR A 62 2.58 -5.73 6.43
CA THR A 62 1.75 -4.97 7.36
C THR A 62 2.23 -3.53 7.38
N PRO A 63 1.37 -2.54 7.10
CA PRO A 63 1.77 -1.15 7.23
C PRO A 63 1.99 -0.81 8.71
N VAL A 64 3.07 -0.10 9.00
CA VAL A 64 3.47 0.30 10.36
C VAL A 64 2.99 1.72 10.63
N CYS A 65 3.38 2.67 9.78
CA CYS A 65 2.99 4.06 9.92
C CYS A 65 3.09 4.81 8.60
N ARG A 66 2.35 5.91 8.52
CA ARG A 66 2.47 6.91 7.46
C ARG A 66 3.45 7.98 7.90
N HIS A 67 4.31 8.44 6.99
CA HIS A 67 5.22 9.56 7.26
C HIS A 67 5.28 10.53 6.07
N MET A 68 5.72 11.76 6.38
CA MET A 68 6.04 12.80 5.40
C MET A 68 7.55 13.03 5.26
N ARG A 69 8.35 12.21 5.95
CA ARG A 69 9.81 12.25 5.89
C ARG A 69 10.28 11.74 4.53
N ILE A 70 11.30 12.38 3.96
CA ILE A 70 12.08 11.79 2.87
C ILE A 70 13.22 11.00 3.50
N VAL A 71 13.19 9.68 3.32
CA VAL A 71 14.13 8.75 3.93
C VAL A 71 14.96 8.06 2.84
N PRO A 72 16.16 8.57 2.50
CA PRO A 72 16.98 7.97 1.44
C PRO A 72 17.51 6.57 1.76
N ASP A 73 17.80 6.30 3.04
CA ASP A 73 18.19 4.98 3.53
C ASP A 73 17.97 4.89 5.05
N PHE A 74 18.03 3.67 5.57
CA PHE A 74 17.96 3.38 6.99
C PHE A 74 18.73 2.11 7.35
N CYS A 75 19.17 2.01 8.59
CA CYS A 75 19.86 0.84 9.08
C CYS A 75 19.73 0.69 10.59
N SER A 76 20.17 -0.45 11.11
CA SER A 76 20.36 -0.65 12.55
C SER A 76 21.79 -0.28 12.94
N TRP A 77 21.93 0.53 13.98
CA TRP A 77 23.23 0.87 14.54
C TRP A 77 23.17 0.87 16.06
N ARG A 78 24.02 0.03 16.68
CA ARG A 78 24.08 -0.15 18.15
C ARG A 78 22.72 -0.40 18.82
N GLY A 79 21.87 -1.20 18.16
CA GLY A 79 20.53 -1.53 18.66
C GLY A 79 19.48 -0.44 18.48
N MET A 80 19.78 0.63 17.73
CA MET A 80 18.81 1.66 17.35
C MET A 80 18.49 1.59 15.87
N LEU A 81 17.26 1.95 15.51
CA LEU A 81 16.88 2.28 14.14
C LEU A 81 17.42 3.68 13.81
N VAL A 82 18.15 3.78 12.71
CA VAL A 82 18.68 5.03 12.18
C VAL A 82 18.05 5.31 10.83
N LEU A 83 17.38 6.45 10.69
CA LEU A 83 16.81 6.92 9.44
C LEU A 83 17.64 8.10 8.92
N ALA A 84 18.11 8.04 7.67
CA ALA A 84 18.62 9.22 7.00
C ALA A 84 17.47 10.17 6.68
N GLY A 85 17.68 11.47 6.85
CA GLY A 85 16.73 12.50 6.45
C GLY A 85 17.25 13.31 5.27
N ASN A 86 16.35 13.71 4.38
CA ASN A 86 16.60 14.79 3.43
C ASN A 86 15.35 15.68 3.37
N GLN A 87 15.19 16.55 4.36
CA GLN A 87 13.93 17.24 4.58
C GLN A 87 14.15 18.67 5.01
N VAL A 88 13.28 19.55 4.52
CA VAL A 88 13.17 20.96 4.95
C VAL A 88 11.80 21.24 5.57
N THR A 89 10.92 20.25 5.54
CA THR A 89 9.52 20.30 6.01
C THR A 89 9.45 19.87 7.47
N ALA A 90 8.52 20.49 8.21
CA ALA A 90 8.16 20.09 9.56
C ALA A 90 7.70 18.62 9.57
N CYS A 91 8.33 17.84 10.43
CA CYS A 91 8.08 16.43 10.67
C CYS A 91 8.26 16.18 12.18
N THR A 92 7.67 15.10 12.70
CA THR A 92 7.74 14.77 14.13
C THR A 92 9.18 14.86 14.66
N GLY A 93 9.39 15.78 15.60
CA GLY A 93 10.67 15.99 16.29
C GLY A 93 11.66 16.96 15.62
N ASN A 94 11.32 17.65 14.52
CA ASN A 94 12.23 18.60 13.85
C ASN A 94 11.65 20.01 13.60
N ASP A 95 10.54 20.39 14.23
CA ASP A 95 9.81 21.63 13.94
C ASP A 95 10.66 22.92 14.03
N HIS A 96 11.73 22.89 14.84
CA HIS A 96 12.66 24.02 15.02
C HIS A 96 13.70 24.15 13.88
N LEU A 97 13.80 23.18 12.97
CA LEU A 97 14.76 23.14 11.87
C LEU A 97 14.10 23.36 10.49
N VAL A 98 12.84 23.78 10.49
CA VAL A 98 12.04 23.98 9.27
C VAL A 98 12.60 25.13 8.44
N GLY A 99 12.71 24.94 7.13
CA GLY A 99 13.24 25.95 6.19
C GLY A 99 14.77 25.94 6.05
N GLU A 100 15.48 25.10 6.79
CA GLU A 100 16.92 24.87 6.65
C GLU A 100 17.18 23.55 5.90
N PRO A 101 18.26 23.43 5.10
CA PRO A 101 18.65 22.16 4.48
C PRO A 101 19.09 21.16 5.55
N GLN A 102 18.25 20.18 5.88
CA GLN A 102 18.56 19.16 6.90
C GLN A 102 18.75 17.77 6.28
N SER A 103 20.03 17.37 6.20
CA SER A 103 20.46 16.00 5.86
C SER A 103 20.81 15.17 7.11
N ASN A 104 20.13 15.42 8.23
CA ASN A 104 20.48 14.85 9.52
C ASN A 104 19.92 13.42 9.70
N LEU A 105 20.46 12.70 10.68
CA LEU A 105 20.02 11.36 11.06
C LEU A 105 18.98 11.43 12.18
N TRP A 106 17.95 10.60 12.09
CA TRP A 106 17.04 10.33 13.19
C TRP A 106 17.41 8.99 13.84
N PHE A 107 17.43 8.96 15.16
CA PHE A 107 17.70 7.78 15.97
C PHE A 107 16.46 7.47 16.81
N GLY A 108 16.06 6.21 16.81
CA GLY A 108 14.96 5.73 17.66
C GLY A 108 14.92 4.21 17.71
N LYS A 109 13.81 3.68 18.21
CA LYS A 109 13.46 2.26 18.16
C LYS A 109 12.48 2.02 17.02
N THR A 110 12.39 0.79 16.55
CA THR A 110 11.40 0.40 15.53
C THR A 110 9.97 0.69 15.99
N ASP A 111 9.69 0.50 17.29
CA ASP A 111 8.38 0.81 17.89
C ASP A 111 8.04 2.30 17.87
N ASP A 112 9.03 3.20 17.87
CA ASP A 112 8.79 4.65 17.82
C ASP A 112 8.13 5.06 16.49
N LEU A 113 8.25 4.23 15.44
CA LEU A 113 7.58 4.46 14.16
C LEU A 113 6.05 4.53 14.31
N TRP A 114 5.46 3.80 15.27
CA TRP A 114 4.02 3.79 15.49
C TRP A 114 3.50 5.16 15.95
N GLY A 115 4.38 5.98 16.53
CA GLY A 115 4.09 7.36 16.93
C GLY A 115 4.10 8.38 15.79
N LEU A 116 4.54 8.01 14.57
CA LEU A 116 4.61 8.94 13.43
C LEU A 116 3.24 9.22 12.79
N GLY A 117 2.30 8.30 12.95
CA GLY A 117 0.95 8.43 12.40
C GLY A 117 0.37 7.08 11.99
N LYS A 118 -0.94 6.91 12.17
CA LYS A 118 -1.62 5.69 11.76
C LYS A 118 -1.43 5.42 10.26
N PRO A 119 -1.33 4.15 9.84
CA PRO A 119 -1.39 3.77 8.43
C PRO A 119 -2.63 4.32 7.75
N GLN A 120 -2.40 5.14 6.73
CA GLN A 120 -3.44 5.64 5.82
C GLN A 120 -2.87 5.66 4.42
N GLY A 121 -3.72 5.45 3.43
CA GLY A 121 -3.27 5.51 2.06
C GLY A 121 -4.38 5.32 1.06
N TRP A 122 -4.02 5.45 -0.20
CA TRP A 122 -4.96 5.28 -1.29
C TRP A 122 -4.27 4.66 -2.49
N GLY A 123 -5.06 4.34 -3.49
CA GLY A 123 -4.58 3.75 -4.73
C GLY A 123 -5.50 2.62 -5.12
N GLY A 124 -5.05 1.77 -6.02
CA GLY A 124 -5.85 0.62 -6.36
C GLY A 124 -5.34 -0.09 -7.60
N PRO A 125 -6.03 -1.16 -8.00
CA PRO A 125 -5.62 -1.95 -9.14
C PRO A 125 -5.75 -1.22 -10.48
N TRP A 126 -6.73 -0.31 -10.62
CA TRP A 126 -7.07 0.29 -11.91
C TRP A 126 -7.24 1.81 -11.82
N ARG A 127 -6.65 2.53 -12.79
CA ARG A 127 -6.87 3.96 -13.02
C ARG A 127 -6.94 4.17 -14.53
N ASP A 128 -8.11 4.51 -15.05
CA ASP A 128 -8.42 4.61 -16.49
C ASP A 128 -7.87 3.42 -17.28
N THR A 129 -8.02 2.21 -16.73
CA THR A 129 -7.37 1.00 -17.24
C THR A 129 -8.34 0.21 -18.12
N PRO A 130 -7.94 -0.23 -19.33
CA PRO A 130 -8.71 -1.19 -20.11
C PRO A 130 -8.77 -2.55 -19.41
N VAL A 131 -9.97 -2.98 -19.01
CA VAL A 131 -10.23 -4.23 -18.30
C VAL A 131 -10.83 -5.26 -19.26
N LYS A 132 -10.39 -6.51 -19.14
CA LYS A 132 -10.97 -7.65 -19.86
C LYS A 132 -12.01 -8.36 -18.97
N PRO A 133 -13.10 -8.87 -19.55
CA PRO A 133 -14.11 -9.65 -18.82
C PRO A 133 -13.50 -10.76 -17.98
N ASN A 134 -13.94 -10.85 -16.74
CA ASN A 134 -13.60 -11.89 -15.77
C ASN A 134 -12.09 -12.06 -15.49
N ASN A 135 -11.23 -11.15 -15.96
CA ASN A 135 -9.80 -11.18 -15.68
C ASN A 135 -9.53 -10.44 -14.36
N PRO A 136 -8.93 -11.10 -13.35
CA PRO A 136 -8.69 -10.46 -12.07
C PRO A 136 -7.61 -9.38 -12.20
N SER A 137 -7.76 -8.31 -11.41
CA SER A 137 -6.72 -7.31 -11.25
C SER A 137 -5.49 -7.85 -10.51
N ASP A 138 -4.41 -7.08 -10.53
CA ASP A 138 -3.31 -7.28 -9.59
C ASP A 138 -3.85 -7.20 -8.15
N PRO A 139 -3.37 -8.05 -7.22
CA PRO A 139 -3.67 -7.95 -5.79
C PRO A 139 -3.26 -6.59 -5.23
N TYR A 140 -4.12 -6.00 -4.40
CA TYR A 140 -3.88 -4.75 -3.68
C TYR A 140 -3.92 -5.01 -2.17
N LEU A 141 -2.95 -4.47 -1.43
CA LEU A 141 -2.86 -4.66 0.01
C LEU A 141 -4.09 -4.07 0.71
N MET A 142 -4.63 -4.81 1.68
CA MET A 142 -5.82 -4.40 2.44
C MET A 142 -5.64 -4.51 3.96
N THR A 143 -4.70 -5.34 4.43
CA THR A 143 -4.39 -5.50 5.86
C THR A 143 -3.79 -4.24 6.48
N GLY A 144 -4.13 -4.00 7.76
CA GLY A 144 -3.48 -3.01 8.62
C GLY A 144 -4.02 -1.59 8.51
N PHE A 145 -5.10 -1.38 7.75
CA PHE A 145 -5.82 -0.12 7.67
C PHE A 145 -7.13 -0.20 8.45
N GLU A 146 -7.57 0.91 9.06
CA GLU A 146 -8.73 0.93 9.95
C GLU A 146 -10.04 0.95 9.14
N HIS A 147 -10.29 2.03 8.39
CA HIS A 147 -11.44 2.15 7.51
C HIS A 147 -11.05 1.97 6.05
N LYS A 148 -12.00 1.45 5.25
CA LYS A 148 -11.75 1.12 3.86
C LYS A 148 -12.97 1.47 3.03
N CYS A 149 -12.75 2.20 1.95
CA CYS A 149 -13.77 2.51 0.95
C CYS A 149 -13.21 2.17 -0.43
N LEU A 150 -14.04 1.55 -1.27
CA LEU A 150 -13.77 1.30 -2.68
C LEU A 150 -14.61 2.26 -3.52
N HIS A 151 -13.97 2.96 -4.46
CA HIS A 151 -14.60 3.77 -5.49
C HIS A 151 -14.43 3.11 -6.85
N LEU A 152 -15.52 3.02 -7.60
CA LEU A 152 -15.61 2.43 -8.93
C LEU A 152 -16.16 3.42 -9.93
N VAL A 153 -15.48 3.53 -11.08
CA VAL A 153 -15.95 4.31 -12.24
C VAL A 153 -15.66 3.51 -13.49
N HIS A 154 -16.56 3.54 -14.48
CA HIS A 154 -16.27 3.00 -15.81
C HIS A 154 -16.86 3.87 -16.93
N ARG A 155 -16.41 3.65 -18.16
CA ARG A 155 -16.87 4.39 -19.37
C ARG A 155 -17.76 3.57 -20.31
N ALA A 156 -18.14 2.35 -19.93
CA ALA A 156 -19.07 1.53 -20.74
C ALA A 156 -20.48 2.13 -20.79
N ALA A 157 -21.17 1.96 -21.93
CA ALA A 157 -22.54 2.45 -22.15
C ALA A 157 -23.64 1.58 -21.53
N GLU A 158 -23.25 0.43 -20.95
CA GLU A 158 -24.15 -0.47 -20.22
C GLU A 158 -23.66 -0.62 -18.78
N PRO A 159 -24.54 -1.04 -17.84
CA PRO A 159 -24.14 -1.39 -16.49
C PRO A 159 -23.05 -2.47 -16.46
N VAL A 160 -22.10 -2.36 -15.54
CA VAL A 160 -21.00 -3.32 -15.36
C VAL A 160 -21.05 -3.88 -13.94
N ASN A 161 -20.94 -5.21 -13.82
CA ASN A 161 -20.83 -5.85 -12.51
C ASN A 161 -19.36 -6.05 -12.15
N PHE A 162 -18.98 -5.49 -11.01
CA PHE A 162 -17.66 -5.68 -10.41
C PHE A 162 -17.72 -6.70 -9.30
N THR A 163 -17.00 -7.81 -9.44
CA THR A 163 -16.83 -8.78 -8.37
C THR A 163 -15.58 -8.42 -7.57
N VAL A 164 -15.77 -8.14 -6.29
CA VAL A 164 -14.69 -7.94 -5.32
C VAL A 164 -14.32 -9.31 -4.75
N GLU A 165 -13.06 -9.71 -4.93
CA GLU A 165 -12.50 -10.94 -4.38
C GLU A 165 -11.42 -10.59 -3.34
N VAL A 166 -11.39 -11.35 -2.25
CA VAL A 166 -10.44 -11.16 -1.17
C VAL A 166 -9.67 -12.43 -0.87
N ASP A 167 -8.42 -12.27 -0.49
CA ASP A 167 -7.57 -13.31 0.05
C ASP A 167 -7.40 -13.07 1.55
N PHE A 168 -8.23 -13.77 2.33
CA PHE A 168 -8.27 -13.62 3.79
C PHE A 168 -6.99 -14.10 4.47
N LEU A 169 -6.34 -15.13 3.92
CA LEU A 169 -5.18 -15.78 4.51
C LEU A 169 -3.85 -15.31 3.90
N GLY A 170 -3.88 -14.50 2.84
CA GLY A 170 -2.66 -14.08 2.14
C GLY A 170 -1.95 -15.20 1.39
N ASN A 171 -2.61 -16.34 1.18
CA ASN A 171 -2.05 -17.56 0.59
C ASN A 171 -2.51 -17.77 -0.87
N GLY A 172 -3.06 -16.73 -1.49
CA GLY A 172 -3.57 -16.76 -2.86
C GLY A 172 -4.88 -17.54 -3.03
N MET A 173 -5.54 -17.96 -1.95
CA MET A 173 -6.90 -18.50 -2.01
C MET A 173 -7.91 -17.37 -1.98
N TRP A 174 -8.57 -17.14 -3.12
CA TRP A 174 -9.49 -16.02 -3.31
C TRP A 174 -10.93 -16.45 -3.07
N ALA A 175 -11.66 -15.68 -2.27
CA ALA A 175 -13.09 -15.83 -2.05
C ALA A 175 -13.85 -14.60 -2.57
N PRO A 176 -15.03 -14.78 -3.18
CA PRO A 176 -15.90 -13.65 -3.53
C PRO A 176 -16.40 -12.99 -2.24
N TYR A 177 -16.32 -11.66 -2.18
CA TYR A 177 -16.83 -10.86 -1.06
C TYR A 177 -18.17 -10.21 -1.43
N ALA A 178 -18.20 -9.47 -2.54
CA ALA A 178 -19.38 -8.74 -2.99
C ALA A 178 -19.39 -8.61 -4.52
N GLN A 179 -20.59 -8.46 -5.07
CA GLN A 179 -20.80 -8.05 -6.45
C GLN A 179 -21.47 -6.68 -6.45
N LEU A 180 -20.85 -5.72 -7.13
CA LEU A 180 -21.28 -4.32 -7.17
C LEU A 180 -21.66 -3.98 -8.61
N THR A 181 -22.93 -3.68 -8.84
CA THR A 181 -23.40 -3.18 -10.14
C THR A 181 -23.21 -1.67 -10.19
N VAL A 182 -22.51 -1.20 -11.22
CA VAL A 182 -22.37 0.24 -11.52
C VAL A 182 -23.09 0.52 -12.82
N ASP A 183 -23.93 1.56 -12.84
CA ASP A 183 -24.70 1.94 -14.02
C ASP A 183 -23.82 2.48 -15.15
N ALA A 184 -24.39 2.54 -16.36
CA ALA A 184 -23.71 3.03 -17.56
C ALA A 184 -22.99 4.37 -17.34
N ALA A 185 -21.71 4.43 -17.74
CA ALA A 185 -20.80 5.57 -17.53
C ALA A 185 -20.78 6.12 -16.09
N GLY A 186 -21.12 5.26 -15.11
CA GLY A 186 -21.46 5.67 -13.77
C GLY A 186 -20.33 5.59 -12.77
N TYR A 187 -20.69 5.94 -11.54
CA TYR A 187 -19.88 5.85 -10.34
C TYR A 187 -20.61 5.00 -9.30
N GLY A 188 -19.86 4.13 -8.63
CA GLY A 188 -20.31 3.39 -7.46
C GLY A 188 -19.27 3.46 -6.36
N HIS A 189 -19.70 3.27 -5.12
CA HIS A 189 -18.79 3.11 -3.99
C HIS A 189 -19.26 2.01 -3.06
N HIS A 190 -18.33 1.50 -2.27
CA HIS A 190 -18.60 0.48 -1.25
C HIS A 190 -17.74 0.74 -0.02
N GLU A 191 -18.40 0.89 1.12
CA GLU A 191 -17.75 1.00 2.42
C GLU A 191 -17.66 -0.38 3.07
N PHE A 192 -16.46 -0.78 3.45
CA PHE A 192 -16.27 -2.04 4.15
C PHE A 192 -16.65 -1.87 5.62
N PRO A 193 -17.27 -2.89 6.26
CA PRO A 193 -17.61 -2.83 7.68
C PRO A 193 -16.38 -2.53 8.54
N ALA A 194 -16.58 -1.81 9.65
CA ALA A 194 -15.53 -1.59 10.64
C ALA A 194 -14.94 -2.93 11.11
N GLY A 195 -13.62 -3.01 11.17
CA GLY A 195 -12.90 -4.24 11.52
C GLY A 195 -12.80 -5.29 10.40
N PHE A 196 -13.36 -5.04 9.21
CA PHE A 196 -13.15 -5.92 8.07
C PHE A 196 -11.66 -6.00 7.71
N SER A 197 -11.14 -7.22 7.65
CA SER A 197 -9.71 -7.49 7.43
C SER A 197 -9.53 -8.65 6.47
N ALA A 198 -8.67 -8.45 5.48
CA ALA A 198 -8.17 -9.44 4.55
C ALA A 198 -6.77 -8.99 4.10
N HIS A 199 -5.88 -9.93 3.74
CA HIS A 199 -4.53 -9.58 3.29
C HIS A 199 -4.54 -8.83 1.97
N TRP A 200 -5.24 -9.38 0.98
CA TRP A 200 -5.27 -8.82 -0.36
C TRP A 200 -6.71 -8.71 -0.87
N VAL A 201 -6.94 -7.71 -1.71
CA VAL A 201 -8.17 -7.53 -2.48
C VAL A 201 -7.84 -7.43 -3.96
N ARG A 202 -8.74 -7.92 -4.81
CA ARG A 202 -8.69 -7.74 -6.26
C ARG A 202 -10.09 -7.62 -6.83
N LEU A 203 -10.19 -7.14 -8.06
CA LEU A 203 -11.46 -6.95 -8.75
C LEU A 203 -11.51 -7.70 -10.08
N ARG A 204 -12.72 -8.09 -10.47
CA ARG A 204 -13.07 -8.54 -11.82
C ARG A 204 -14.23 -7.70 -12.31
N ALA A 205 -14.22 -7.33 -13.58
CA ALA A 205 -15.41 -6.80 -14.27
C ALA A 205 -15.99 -7.90 -15.14
N ASP A 206 -17.31 -8.03 -15.20
CA ASP A 206 -17.98 -9.02 -16.07
C ASP A 206 -17.91 -8.67 -17.57
N ARG A 207 -17.57 -7.42 -17.90
CA ARG A 207 -17.60 -6.84 -19.25
C ARG A 207 -16.34 -6.05 -19.58
N PRO A 208 -16.01 -5.92 -20.88
CA PRO A 208 -14.86 -5.11 -21.29
C PRO A 208 -15.20 -3.63 -21.09
N CYS A 209 -14.36 -2.90 -20.37
CA CYS A 209 -14.55 -1.47 -20.16
C CYS A 209 -13.23 -0.78 -19.81
N VAL A 210 -13.19 0.54 -19.92
CA VAL A 210 -12.16 1.35 -19.26
C VAL A 210 -12.68 1.68 -17.87
N ALA A 211 -11.99 1.22 -16.84
CA ALA A 211 -12.42 1.35 -15.46
C ALA A 211 -11.33 1.92 -14.54
N THR A 212 -11.80 2.55 -13.47
CA THR A 212 -11.01 3.00 -12.33
C THR A 212 -11.58 2.32 -11.08
N ALA A 213 -10.71 1.64 -10.35
CA ALA A 213 -11.02 1.02 -9.07
C ALA A 213 -9.96 1.48 -8.08
N GLN A 214 -10.36 2.37 -7.16
CA GLN A 214 -9.48 3.01 -6.19
C GLN A 214 -10.04 2.78 -4.79
N PHE A 215 -9.17 2.34 -3.90
CA PHE A 215 -9.40 2.24 -2.48
C PHE A 215 -8.87 3.48 -1.77
N VAL A 216 -9.60 3.88 -0.75
CA VAL A 216 -9.20 4.90 0.22
C VAL A 216 -9.20 4.25 1.59
N TYR A 217 -8.06 4.34 2.27
CA TYR A 217 -7.83 3.80 3.60
C TYR A 217 -7.53 4.95 4.57
N THR A 218 -8.28 5.00 5.67
CA THR A 218 -8.15 6.04 6.70
C THR A 218 -8.06 5.45 8.08
#